data_AF-A0A517ZXU4-F1
#
_entry.id   AF-A0A517ZXU4-F1
#
_cell.length_a   1.000
_cell.length_b   1.000
_cell.length_c   1.000
_cell.angle_alpha   90.00
_cell.angle_beta   90.00
_cell.angle_gamma   90.00
#
_symmetry.space_group_name_H-M   'P 1'
#
loop_
_entity.id
_entity.type
_entity.pdbx_description
1 polymer ?
#
loop_
_entity_poly.entity_id
_entity_poly.type
_entity_poly.pdbx_seq_one_letter_code
_entity_poly.pdbx_strand_id
1 'polypeptide(L)'
;MPAQSRLTLKFTLWLFAIAILSAEPCRAEEVGGPLRLTLPADCYAVPGVEFSIYYDNIVLTETPEDYDFQVTCDIGESAAKRWRITPQEADVGDHPLTVSVSDADGKSLGTAKTVLHVTKSDAGENRPLRLLIVGDSLTHATHYPNTIAEHLTSAGNPQWTMLGTHRPSAAKTGVAHEGYGGWTWQRFAAHHEPNPDGTYRKRSSPFVYLNKSGKPQLDPQQYFEKECDGKPADVIVFLLGINDCFRLNPNDPESLDDGINAVLEQAEILLAAFHKAAPQAKLGICLTPPPNTRESSFEANYKGKYPRWGWKRIQHRLVQLEIAQFKGREQEQIFIIPTELNLDPVDGYPTNNGVHPNPAGYGQIGAEIFAWLKAELAADGR
;
A
#
# COMPACT_ATOMS: atom_id res chain seq x y z
N MET A 1 43.20 52.15 57.09
CA MET A 1 42.31 52.51 58.22
C MET A 1 41.65 53.85 57.91
N PRO A 2 40.35 54.07 58.18
CA PRO A 2 39.18 53.41 57.60
C PRO A 2 38.15 54.40 56.98
N ALA A 3 37.11 53.84 56.34
CA ALA A 3 35.73 54.37 56.17
C ALA A 3 35.51 55.63 55.30
N GLN A 4 34.42 55.86 54.57
CA GLN A 4 33.17 55.15 54.22
C GLN A 4 32.51 56.02 53.12
N SER A 5 31.85 55.44 52.11
CA SER A 5 30.53 55.91 51.68
C SER A 5 29.89 54.91 50.71
N ARG A 6 28.63 54.61 50.99
CA ARG A 6 27.78 53.65 50.30
C ARG A 6 27.17 54.32 49.06
N LEU A 7 27.12 53.61 47.93
CA LEU A 7 26.18 53.91 46.85
C LEU A 7 25.34 52.67 46.56
N THR A 8 24.05 52.78 46.82
CA THR A 8 23.03 51.76 46.64
C THR A 8 22.65 51.71 45.16
N LEU A 9 22.99 50.63 44.46
CA LEU A 9 22.57 50.42 43.07
C LEU A 9 21.27 49.60 43.04
N LYS A 10 20.19 50.22 42.57
CA LYS A 10 18.90 49.58 42.31
C LYS A 10 19.04 48.68 41.07
N PHE A 11 18.86 47.37 41.24
CA PHE A 11 18.70 46.44 40.12
C PHE A 11 17.25 46.47 39.64
N THR A 12 17.03 46.94 38.42
CA THR A 12 15.75 46.82 37.71
C THR A 12 15.78 45.52 36.93
N LEU A 13 14.99 44.53 37.38
CA LEU A 13 14.84 43.23 36.72
C LEU A 13 13.98 43.41 35.46
N TRP A 14 14.56 43.24 34.27
CA TRP A 14 13.79 43.10 33.04
C TRP A 14 13.31 41.64 32.93
N LEU A 15 12.01 41.42 33.14
CA LEU A 15 11.35 40.16 32.82
C LEU A 15 11.19 40.05 31.30
N PHE A 16 11.98 39.21 30.66
CA PHE A 16 11.66 38.69 29.34
C PHE A 16 10.54 37.66 29.48
N ALA A 17 9.35 38.01 29.01
CA ALA A 17 8.27 37.05 28.81
C ALA A 17 8.61 36.19 27.59
N ILE A 18 9.16 35.00 27.82
CA ILE A 18 9.24 33.95 26.80
C ILE A 18 7.83 33.35 26.70
N ALA A 19 7.13 33.68 25.61
CA ALA A 19 5.92 32.97 25.23
C ALA A 19 6.33 31.54 24.84
N ILE A 20 6.15 30.60 25.77
CA ILE A 20 6.23 29.17 25.47
C ILE A 20 4.96 28.87 24.66
N LEU A 21 5.10 28.85 23.33
CA LEU A 21 4.17 28.14 22.47
C LEU A 21 4.26 26.67 22.87
N SER A 22 3.33 26.24 23.72
CA SER A 22 3.05 24.83 23.93
C SER A 22 2.60 24.26 22.61
N ALA A 23 3.53 23.68 21.85
CA ALA A 23 3.20 22.69 20.85
C ALA A 23 2.58 21.53 21.63
N GLU A 24 1.25 21.49 21.69
CA GLU A 24 0.57 20.27 22.10
C GLU A 24 1.04 19.18 21.15
N PRO A 25 1.55 18.04 21.66
CA PRO A 25 1.81 16.91 20.80
C PRO A 25 0.47 16.57 20.15
N CYS A 26 0.44 16.57 18.81
CA CYS A 26 -0.67 16.04 18.04
C CYS A 26 -0.89 14.61 18.52
N ARG A 27 -1.81 14.44 19.46
CA ARG A 27 -2.20 13.12 19.95
C ARG A 27 -2.79 12.44 18.73
N ALA A 28 -2.16 11.35 18.28
CA ALA A 28 -2.72 10.53 17.23
C ALA A 28 -4.17 10.23 17.59
N GLU A 29 -5.10 10.71 16.77
CA GLU A 29 -6.52 10.36 16.90
C GLU A 29 -6.62 8.84 16.81
N GLU A 30 -7.31 8.23 17.77
CA GLU A 30 -7.44 6.78 17.82
C GLU A 30 -8.13 6.29 16.53
N VAL A 31 -7.44 5.43 15.80
CA VAL A 31 -8.05 4.44 14.91
C VAL A 31 -8.89 3.52 15.80
N GLY A 32 -10.13 3.93 16.12
CA GLY A 32 -10.81 3.33 17.29
C GLY A 32 -12.25 3.77 17.52
N GLY A 33 -13.02 4.01 16.47
CA GLY A 33 -14.47 4.13 16.56
C GLY A 33 -15.18 2.76 16.46
N PRO A 34 -16.46 2.63 16.85
CA PRO A 34 -17.25 1.40 16.65
C PRO A 34 -17.22 0.88 15.20
N LEU A 35 -17.00 1.77 14.23
CA LEU A 35 -16.98 1.49 12.80
C LEU A 35 -15.62 0.96 12.28
N ARG A 36 -14.57 0.93 13.12
CA ARG A 36 -13.22 0.45 12.77
C ARG A 36 -12.66 1.07 11.48
N LEU A 37 -12.68 2.40 11.41
CA LEU A 37 -12.13 3.19 10.31
C LEU A 37 -10.64 2.82 10.04
N THR A 38 -10.24 2.73 8.78
CA THR A 38 -8.85 2.44 8.34
C THR A 38 -8.42 3.46 7.32
N LEU A 39 -7.38 4.22 7.65
CA LEU A 39 -6.78 5.19 6.75
C LEU A 39 -5.25 5.22 7.00
N PRO A 40 -4.42 4.91 6.00
CA PRO A 40 -2.97 5.07 6.07
C PRO A 40 -2.56 6.54 6.30
N ALA A 41 -1.38 6.74 6.88
CA ALA A 41 -0.88 8.08 7.21
C ALA A 41 -0.67 8.96 5.96
N ASP A 42 -0.38 8.33 4.83
CA ASP A 42 -0.01 8.99 3.59
C ASP A 42 -0.77 8.35 2.41
N CYS A 43 -1.19 9.16 1.44
CA CYS A 43 -1.68 8.73 0.14
C CYS A 43 -1.08 9.60 -0.97
N TYR A 44 -1.05 9.07 -2.20
CA TYR A 44 -0.22 9.64 -3.26
C TYR A 44 -1.06 9.99 -4.50
N ALA A 45 -0.81 11.16 -5.07
CA ALA A 45 -1.40 11.55 -6.34
C ALA A 45 -0.41 12.28 -7.23
N VAL A 46 -0.71 12.32 -8.52
CA VAL A 46 0.10 12.96 -9.56
C VAL A 46 -0.83 13.75 -10.47
N PRO A 47 -0.43 14.95 -10.93
CA PRO A 47 -1.25 15.73 -11.86
C PRO A 47 -1.75 14.92 -13.06
N GLY A 48 -3.03 15.08 -13.37
CA GLY A 48 -3.70 14.41 -14.49
C GLY A 48 -4.09 12.94 -14.25
N VAL A 49 -3.78 12.36 -13.09
CA VAL A 49 -4.19 11.00 -12.71
C VAL A 49 -5.28 11.08 -11.64
N GLU A 50 -6.43 10.45 -11.86
CA GLU A 50 -7.49 10.41 -10.86
C GLU A 50 -7.07 9.55 -9.65
N PHE A 51 -7.27 10.11 -8.45
CA PHE A 51 -7.16 9.41 -7.18
C PHE A 51 -8.50 9.49 -6.45
N SER A 52 -8.84 8.45 -5.69
CA SER A 52 -10.08 8.37 -4.92
C SER A 52 -9.87 7.66 -3.59
N ILE A 53 -10.70 8.02 -2.62
CA ILE A 53 -10.87 7.30 -1.35
C ILE A 53 -12.31 6.80 -1.33
N TYR A 54 -12.52 5.51 -1.56
CA TYR A 54 -13.83 4.89 -1.51
C TYR A 54 -14.24 4.60 -0.06
N TYR A 55 -15.44 5.06 0.31
CA TYR A 55 -15.89 4.99 1.71
C TYR A 55 -16.07 3.56 2.21
N ASP A 56 -16.58 2.64 1.38
CA ASP A 56 -16.74 1.21 1.74
C ASP A 56 -15.40 0.52 2.08
N ASN A 57 -14.29 1.03 1.53
CA ASN A 57 -12.95 0.44 1.70
C ASN A 57 -12.30 0.85 3.02
N ILE A 58 -12.73 1.97 3.61
CA ILE A 58 -12.12 2.52 4.83
C ILE A 58 -12.92 2.18 6.09
N VAL A 59 -14.07 1.50 6.01
CA VAL A 59 -14.89 1.16 7.18
C VAL A 59 -15.36 -0.30 7.19
N LEU A 60 -15.47 -0.88 8.38
CA LEU A 60 -15.99 -2.23 8.55
C LEU A 60 -17.50 -2.21 8.80
N THR A 61 -18.28 -2.25 7.73
CA THR A 61 -19.75 -2.34 7.76
C THR A 61 -20.28 -3.07 6.51
N GLU A 62 -21.49 -3.62 6.62
CA GLU A 62 -22.25 -4.14 5.47
C GLU A 62 -22.98 -3.03 4.71
N THR A 63 -23.35 -1.94 5.39
CA THR A 63 -24.15 -0.83 4.86
C THR A 63 -23.42 0.50 4.98
N PRO A 64 -22.35 0.74 4.20
CA PRO A 64 -21.65 2.03 4.22
C PRO A 64 -22.56 3.22 3.89
N GLU A 65 -23.62 3.00 3.13
CA GLU A 65 -24.62 4.01 2.75
C GLU A 65 -25.47 4.55 3.90
N ASP A 66 -25.50 3.87 5.06
CA ASP A 66 -26.23 4.31 6.25
C ASP A 66 -25.47 5.38 7.05
N TYR A 67 -24.24 5.71 6.64
CA TYR A 67 -23.36 6.66 7.33
C TYR A 67 -23.11 7.91 6.49
N ASP A 68 -22.89 9.02 7.18
CA ASP A 68 -22.45 10.27 6.57
C ASP A 68 -20.92 10.37 6.64
N PHE A 69 -20.29 10.58 5.48
CA PHE A 69 -18.84 10.71 5.34
C PHE A 69 -18.49 12.15 4.98
N GLN A 70 -17.88 12.85 5.92
CA GLN A 70 -17.36 14.19 5.70
C GLN A 70 -15.86 14.15 5.47
N VAL A 71 -15.42 14.60 4.30
CA VAL A 71 -14.00 14.75 3.98
C VAL A 71 -13.63 16.23 3.98
N THR A 72 -12.61 16.58 4.77
CA THR A 72 -12.02 17.92 4.79
C THR A 72 -10.63 17.84 4.16
N CYS A 73 -10.47 18.51 3.02
CA CYS A 73 -9.22 18.70 2.29
C CYS A 73 -9.34 20.05 1.55
N ASP A 74 -8.24 20.75 1.31
CA ASP A 74 -8.23 22.02 0.57
C ASP A 74 -8.42 21.83 -0.94
N ILE A 75 -8.19 20.61 -1.44
CA ILE A 75 -8.46 20.18 -2.81
C ILE A 75 -9.44 19.01 -2.86
N GLY A 76 -9.97 18.72 -4.05
CA GLY A 76 -10.82 17.56 -4.33
C GLY A 76 -12.28 17.77 -3.98
N GLU A 77 -13.08 16.73 -4.21
CA GLU A 77 -14.53 16.79 -4.02
C GLU A 77 -15.08 15.49 -3.43
N SER A 78 -16.07 15.62 -2.54
CA SER A 78 -16.85 14.48 -2.04
C SER A 78 -17.97 14.15 -3.03
N ALA A 79 -18.06 12.87 -3.37
CA ALA A 79 -19.18 12.26 -4.07
C ALA A 79 -19.87 11.24 -3.15
N ALA A 80 -21.01 10.68 -3.60
CA ALA A 80 -21.85 9.82 -2.77
C ALA A 80 -21.15 8.56 -2.21
N LYS A 81 -20.15 8.02 -2.91
CA LYS A 81 -19.46 6.76 -2.52
C LYS A 81 -17.97 6.92 -2.24
N ARG A 82 -17.41 8.09 -2.54
CA ARG A 82 -15.97 8.35 -2.51
C ARG A 82 -15.69 9.83 -2.42
N TRP A 83 -14.53 10.18 -1.89
CA TRP A 83 -13.87 11.44 -2.20
C TRP A 83 -12.92 11.25 -3.38
N ARG A 84 -12.76 12.25 -4.26
CA ARG A 84 -11.94 12.14 -5.47
C ARG A 84 -11.22 13.44 -5.82
N ILE A 85 -10.14 13.30 -6.56
CA ILE A 85 -9.33 14.39 -7.12
C ILE A 85 -8.72 13.95 -8.46
N THR A 86 -8.57 14.90 -9.40
CA THR A 86 -7.61 14.78 -10.51
C THR A 86 -6.70 16.00 -10.43
N PRO A 87 -5.55 15.89 -9.75
CA PRO A 87 -4.75 17.07 -9.42
C PRO A 87 -4.25 17.77 -10.69
N GLN A 88 -3.95 19.05 -10.55
CA GLN A 88 -3.23 19.87 -11.53
C GLN A 88 -1.81 20.15 -11.01
N GLU A 89 -0.93 20.65 -11.88
CA GLU A 89 0.43 21.03 -11.46
C GLU A 89 0.46 22.11 -10.36
N ALA A 90 -0.58 22.95 -10.30
CA ALA A 90 -0.74 23.95 -9.25
C ALA A 90 -1.07 23.34 -7.87
N ASP A 91 -1.54 22.09 -7.84
CA ASP A 91 -1.87 21.35 -6.62
C ASP A 91 -0.66 20.58 -6.08
N VAL A 92 0.54 20.73 -6.64
CA VAL A 92 1.74 20.02 -6.14
C VAL A 92 2.07 20.48 -4.72
N GLY A 93 2.10 19.53 -3.79
CA GLY A 93 2.33 19.79 -2.37
C GLY A 93 1.75 18.70 -1.47
N ASP A 94 1.79 18.97 -0.16
CA ASP A 94 1.21 18.12 0.87
C ASP A 94 -0.13 18.71 1.33
N HIS A 95 -1.18 17.90 1.27
CA HIS A 95 -2.56 18.31 1.57
C HIS A 95 -3.10 17.48 2.74
N PRO A 96 -3.18 18.03 3.97
CA PRO A 96 -3.79 17.35 5.10
C PRO A 96 -5.27 17.03 4.81
N LEU A 97 -5.63 15.76 4.92
CA LEU A 97 -6.99 15.28 4.69
C LEU A 97 -7.53 14.62 5.95
N THR A 98 -8.75 14.99 6.34
CA THR A 98 -9.47 14.38 7.47
C THR A 98 -10.76 13.76 6.98
N VAL A 99 -11.03 12.52 7.38
CA VAL A 99 -12.31 11.84 7.18
C VAL A 99 -13.00 11.71 8.53
N SER A 100 -14.19 12.29 8.65
CA SER A 100 -15.08 12.12 9.80
C SER A 100 -16.32 11.36 9.38
N VAL A 101 -16.76 10.42 10.23
CA VAL A 101 -17.92 9.57 9.97
C VAL A 101 -18.94 9.74 11.09
N SER A 102 -20.21 9.88 10.73
CA SER A 102 -21.34 9.93 11.66
C SER A 102 -22.49 9.02 11.24
N ASP A 103 -23.34 8.64 12.20
CA ASP A 103 -24.61 7.99 11.89
C ASP A 103 -25.67 9.00 11.41
N ALA A 104 -26.85 8.49 11.04
CA ALA A 104 -27.98 9.29 10.55
C ALA A 104 -28.51 10.31 11.58
N ASP A 105 -28.24 10.13 12.88
CA ASP A 105 -28.61 11.06 13.95
C ASP A 105 -27.52 12.13 14.18
N GLY A 106 -26.44 12.12 13.38
CA GLY A 106 -25.31 13.04 13.49
C GLY A 106 -24.33 12.69 14.61
N LYS A 107 -24.42 11.50 15.21
CA LYS A 107 -23.47 11.07 16.23
C LYS A 107 -22.16 10.66 15.56
N SER A 108 -21.06 11.27 16.01
CA SER A 108 -19.72 10.90 15.55
C SER A 108 -19.40 9.44 15.86
N LEU A 109 -19.00 8.71 14.83
CA LEU A 109 -18.58 7.31 14.88
C LEU A 109 -17.06 7.15 14.76
N GLY A 110 -16.35 8.19 14.31
CA GLY A 110 -14.90 8.19 14.26
C GLY A 110 -14.34 9.27 13.33
N THR A 111 -13.04 9.53 13.47
CA THR A 111 -12.26 10.42 12.62
C THR A 111 -10.92 9.76 12.32
N ALA A 112 -10.42 9.91 11.10
CA ALA A 112 -9.05 9.57 10.73
C ALA A 112 -8.43 10.66 9.86
N LYS A 113 -7.09 10.69 9.84
CA LYS A 113 -6.30 11.68 9.12
C LYS A 113 -5.27 10.99 8.24
N THR A 114 -4.98 11.62 7.11
CA THR A 114 -3.93 11.25 6.17
C THR A 114 -3.34 12.52 5.57
N VAL A 115 -2.21 12.40 4.88
CA VAL A 115 -1.64 13.45 4.05
C VAL A 115 -1.68 12.98 2.60
N LEU A 116 -2.33 13.76 1.74
CA LEU A 116 -2.27 13.55 0.30
C LEU A 116 -1.03 14.25 -0.26
N HIS A 117 -0.09 13.47 -0.77
CA HIS A 117 1.11 13.96 -1.45
C HIS A 117 0.86 14.07 -2.94
N VAL A 118 0.71 15.29 -3.44
CA VAL A 118 0.63 15.55 -4.88
C VAL A 118 2.04 15.82 -5.40
N THR A 119 2.56 14.88 -6.19
CA THR A 119 3.92 14.95 -6.71
C THR A 119 3.95 15.41 -8.16
N LYS A 120 4.95 16.23 -8.53
CA LYS A 120 5.15 16.70 -9.91
C LYS A 120 5.12 15.57 -10.93
N SER A 121 4.50 15.83 -12.07
CA SER A 121 4.42 14.85 -13.17
C SER A 121 5.78 14.52 -13.78
N ASP A 122 6.80 15.37 -13.61
CA ASP A 122 8.17 15.17 -14.10
C ASP A 122 9.14 14.54 -13.07
N ALA A 123 8.64 14.13 -11.89
CA ALA A 123 9.50 13.56 -10.86
C ALA A 123 10.25 12.30 -11.35
N GLY A 124 11.57 12.31 -11.25
CA GLY A 124 12.40 11.19 -11.71
C GLY A 124 12.72 11.20 -13.21
N GLU A 125 12.43 12.26 -13.95
CA GLU A 125 12.72 12.37 -15.38
C GLU A 125 14.16 11.93 -15.71
N ASN A 126 14.31 11.08 -16.74
CA ASN A 126 15.58 10.55 -17.24
C ASN A 126 16.42 9.72 -16.23
N ARG A 127 15.97 9.55 -14.98
CA ARG A 127 16.66 8.69 -14.02
C ARG A 127 16.41 7.21 -14.35
N PRO A 128 17.41 6.32 -14.20
CA PRO A 128 17.18 4.90 -14.34
C PRO A 128 16.29 4.39 -13.20
N LEU A 129 15.36 3.48 -13.52
CA LEU A 129 14.48 2.81 -12.55
C LEU A 129 14.35 1.32 -12.89
N ARG A 130 14.85 0.44 -12.03
CA ARG A 130 14.60 -1.00 -12.09
C ARG A 130 13.49 -1.37 -11.11
N LEU A 131 12.36 -1.80 -11.66
CA LEU A 131 11.17 -2.15 -10.88
C LEU A 131 10.96 -3.66 -10.90
N LEU A 132 10.90 -4.30 -9.74
CA LEU A 132 10.43 -5.68 -9.60
C LEU A 132 9.01 -5.67 -9.01
N ILE A 133 8.07 -6.33 -9.68
CA ILE A 133 6.69 -6.48 -9.17
C ILE A 133 6.50 -7.93 -8.75
N VAL A 134 6.18 -8.16 -7.49
CA VAL A 134 5.91 -9.48 -6.90
C VAL A 134 4.45 -9.54 -6.50
N GLY A 135 3.74 -10.61 -6.89
CA GLY A 135 2.37 -10.76 -6.43
C GLY A 135 1.67 -12.01 -6.93
N ASP A 136 0.35 -12.02 -6.76
CA ASP A 136 -0.46 -13.21 -6.99
C ASP A 136 -1.21 -13.22 -8.33
N SER A 137 -2.46 -13.72 -8.36
CA SER A 137 -3.31 -13.72 -9.55
C SER A 137 -3.62 -12.33 -10.09
N LEU A 138 -3.68 -11.30 -9.24
CA LEU A 138 -3.89 -9.93 -9.70
C LEU A 138 -2.71 -9.45 -10.54
N THR A 139 -1.51 -9.83 -10.12
CA THR A 139 -0.27 -9.55 -10.85
C THR A 139 -0.16 -10.42 -12.09
N HIS A 140 -0.51 -11.70 -11.97
CA HIS A 140 -0.55 -12.64 -13.09
C HIS A 140 -1.46 -12.19 -14.25
N ALA A 141 -2.54 -11.46 -13.95
CA ALA A 141 -3.43 -10.90 -14.97
C ALA A 141 -2.76 -9.79 -15.80
N THR A 142 -1.67 -9.21 -15.30
CA THR A 142 -0.81 -8.23 -15.99
C THR A 142 -1.47 -6.89 -16.35
N HIS A 143 -2.73 -6.66 -15.99
CA HIS A 143 -3.42 -5.39 -16.26
C HIS A 143 -2.80 -4.19 -15.50
N TYR A 144 -2.57 -4.30 -14.18
CA TYR A 144 -2.00 -3.19 -13.42
C TYR A 144 -0.49 -2.98 -13.70
N PRO A 145 0.35 -4.03 -13.93
CA PRO A 145 1.71 -3.82 -14.42
C PRO A 145 1.75 -3.11 -15.77
N ASN A 146 0.84 -3.45 -16.70
CA ASN A 146 0.71 -2.72 -17.97
C ASN A 146 0.36 -1.25 -17.74
N THR A 147 -0.54 -0.95 -16.81
CA THR A 147 -0.93 0.43 -16.47
C THR A 147 0.26 1.23 -15.94
N ILE A 148 1.07 0.65 -15.04
CA ILE A 148 2.30 1.27 -14.54
C ILE A 148 3.26 1.57 -15.71
N ALA A 149 3.47 0.61 -16.61
CA ALA A 149 4.34 0.80 -17.76
C ALA A 149 3.83 1.89 -18.73
N GLU A 150 2.51 1.98 -18.93
CA GLU A 150 1.88 3.03 -19.75
C GLU A 150 2.13 4.42 -19.17
N HIS A 151 1.94 4.59 -17.86
CA HIS A 151 2.24 5.85 -17.18
C HIS A 151 3.74 6.19 -17.27
N LEU A 152 4.63 5.24 -16.95
CA LEU A 152 6.08 5.45 -16.99
C LEU A 152 6.64 5.70 -18.40
N THR A 153 5.94 5.29 -19.46
CA THR A 153 6.36 5.53 -20.85
C THR A 153 6.00 6.95 -21.34
N SER A 154 5.15 7.67 -20.63
CA SER A 154 4.80 9.05 -20.97
C SER A 154 6.00 9.99 -20.73
N ALA A 155 6.06 11.12 -21.45
CA ALA A 155 7.14 12.10 -21.30
C ALA A 155 7.29 12.61 -19.84
N GLY A 156 8.50 12.97 -19.42
CA GLY A 156 8.78 13.43 -18.06
C GLY A 156 8.99 12.30 -17.03
N ASN A 157 9.08 11.05 -17.45
CA ASN A 157 9.24 9.90 -16.55
C ASN A 157 10.65 9.29 -16.56
N PRO A 158 10.98 8.46 -15.55
CA PRO A 158 12.25 7.74 -15.51
C PRO A 158 12.42 6.77 -16.69
N GLN A 159 13.69 6.46 -16.99
CA GLN A 159 14.05 5.34 -17.85
C GLN A 159 13.85 4.04 -17.09
N TRP A 160 12.69 3.42 -17.31
CA TRP A 160 12.27 2.26 -16.55
C TRP A 160 12.70 0.93 -17.19
N THR A 161 12.88 -0.08 -16.35
CA THR A 161 13.02 -1.49 -16.73
C THR A 161 12.28 -2.33 -15.69
N MET A 162 11.33 -3.15 -16.12
CA MET A 162 10.73 -4.13 -15.22
C MET A 162 11.57 -5.40 -15.18
N LEU A 163 11.96 -5.81 -13.98
CA LEU A 163 12.62 -7.08 -13.69
C LEU A 163 11.55 -8.18 -13.51
N GLY A 164 11.90 -9.42 -13.85
CA GLY A 164 10.96 -10.53 -13.77
C GLY A 164 11.20 -11.62 -14.80
N THR A 165 10.97 -12.86 -14.40
CA THR A 165 11.00 -14.05 -15.26
C THR A 165 9.64 -14.35 -15.88
N HIS A 166 8.55 -13.83 -15.31
CA HIS A 166 7.20 -14.14 -15.77
C HIS A 166 6.67 -13.07 -16.73
N ARG A 167 6.26 -13.51 -17.93
CA ARG A 167 5.73 -12.67 -19.01
C ARG A 167 4.49 -13.34 -19.63
N PRO A 168 3.30 -13.24 -19.00
CA PRO A 168 2.05 -13.72 -19.57
C PRO A 168 1.79 -13.14 -20.97
N SER A 169 0.91 -13.77 -21.75
CA SER A 169 0.53 -13.27 -23.08
C SER A 169 -0.10 -11.87 -23.07
N ALA A 170 -0.65 -11.43 -21.92
CA ALA A 170 -1.19 -10.10 -21.72
C ALA A 170 -0.11 -9.03 -21.45
N ALA A 171 1.14 -9.42 -21.19
CA ALA A 171 2.23 -8.48 -20.93
C ALA A 171 2.56 -7.66 -22.18
N LYS A 172 2.50 -6.33 -22.04
CA LYS A 172 2.98 -5.41 -23.07
C LYS A 172 4.51 -5.44 -23.16
N THR A 173 5.06 -4.85 -24.23
CA THR A 173 6.51 -4.76 -24.43
C THR A 173 7.19 -4.15 -23.21
N GLY A 174 8.24 -4.82 -22.72
CA GLY A 174 9.00 -4.37 -21.54
C GLY A 174 8.39 -4.77 -20.20
N VAL A 175 7.14 -5.26 -20.16
CA VAL A 175 6.49 -5.68 -18.92
C VAL A 175 6.92 -7.10 -18.56
N ALA A 176 7.48 -7.23 -17.36
CA ALA A 176 7.81 -8.50 -16.72
C ALA A 176 7.54 -8.36 -15.22
N HIS A 177 7.26 -9.47 -14.56
CA HIS A 177 6.98 -9.48 -13.12
C HIS A 177 7.18 -10.89 -12.54
N GLU A 178 6.94 -11.04 -11.24
CA GLU A 178 6.89 -12.31 -10.52
C GLU A 178 5.47 -12.50 -9.97
N GLY A 179 4.52 -12.67 -10.90
CA GLY A 179 3.07 -12.71 -10.62
C GLY A 179 2.47 -14.08 -10.85
N TYR A 180 2.01 -14.76 -9.80
CA TYR A 180 1.58 -16.15 -9.86
C TYR A 180 0.22 -16.40 -9.19
N GLY A 181 -0.74 -16.89 -9.97
CA GLY A 181 -2.09 -17.15 -9.46
C GLY A 181 -2.12 -18.11 -8.26
N GLY A 182 -2.80 -17.70 -7.18
CA GLY A 182 -2.96 -18.50 -5.96
C GLY A 182 -1.77 -18.46 -5.00
N TRP A 183 -0.78 -17.59 -5.24
CA TRP A 183 0.39 -17.50 -4.38
C TRP A 183 0.17 -16.58 -3.19
N THR A 184 0.87 -16.89 -2.10
CA THR A 184 0.84 -16.20 -0.81
C THR A 184 2.24 -15.73 -0.44
N TRP A 185 2.36 -14.89 0.60
CA TRP A 185 3.65 -14.54 1.19
C TRP A 185 4.50 -15.77 1.53
N GLN A 186 3.91 -16.75 2.22
CA GLN A 186 4.58 -18.02 2.57
C GLN A 186 5.10 -18.76 1.33
N ARG A 187 4.32 -18.76 0.24
CA ARG A 187 4.69 -19.49 -0.97
C ARG A 187 5.91 -18.85 -1.63
N PHE A 188 5.99 -17.53 -1.70
CA PHE A 188 7.19 -16.84 -2.17
C PHE A 188 8.40 -17.06 -1.24
N ALA A 189 8.18 -17.08 0.08
CA ALA A 189 9.26 -17.24 1.05
C ALA A 189 9.87 -18.65 1.09
N ALA A 190 9.09 -19.70 0.81
CA ALA A 190 9.52 -21.07 1.12
C ALA A 190 9.22 -22.14 0.05
N HIS A 191 8.42 -21.86 -0.98
CA HIS A 191 7.97 -22.91 -1.88
C HIS A 191 9.09 -23.43 -2.79
N HIS A 192 9.32 -24.73 -2.70
CA HIS A 192 10.20 -25.47 -3.60
C HIS A 192 9.42 -26.60 -4.27
N GLU A 193 9.47 -26.66 -5.59
CA GLU A 193 8.92 -27.73 -6.40
C GLU A 193 10.08 -28.62 -6.89
N PRO A 194 10.22 -29.85 -6.36
CA PRO A 194 11.31 -30.75 -6.74
C PRO A 194 11.18 -31.30 -8.17
N ASN A 195 9.98 -31.28 -8.76
CA ASN A 195 9.71 -31.82 -10.08
C ASN A 195 8.98 -30.79 -10.97
N PRO A 196 9.61 -29.65 -11.29
CA PRO A 196 8.98 -28.62 -12.10
C PRO A 196 8.71 -29.15 -13.51
N ASP A 197 7.59 -28.75 -14.10
CA ASP A 197 7.19 -29.16 -15.45
C ASP A 197 7.48 -28.08 -16.51
N GLY A 198 8.22 -27.04 -16.13
CA GLY A 198 8.51 -25.88 -16.98
C GLY A 198 7.35 -24.89 -17.08
N THR A 199 6.20 -25.16 -16.46
CA THR A 199 5.08 -24.22 -16.41
C THR A 199 5.14 -23.35 -15.17
N TYR A 200 4.52 -22.17 -15.24
CA TYR A 200 4.39 -21.31 -14.06
C TYR A 200 3.50 -21.89 -12.95
N ARG A 201 2.68 -22.90 -13.26
CA ARG A 201 1.74 -23.52 -12.30
C ARG A 201 2.45 -24.50 -11.37
N LYS A 202 3.50 -25.15 -11.86
CA LYS A 202 4.28 -26.15 -11.11
C LYS A 202 5.76 -25.77 -11.14
N ARG A 203 6.09 -24.79 -10.30
CA ARG A 203 7.44 -24.25 -10.12
C ARG A 203 7.70 -23.88 -8.67
N SER A 204 8.98 -23.84 -8.32
CA SER A 204 9.44 -23.20 -7.09
C SER A 204 9.17 -21.71 -7.11
N SER A 205 9.17 -21.10 -5.93
CA SER A 205 9.36 -19.66 -5.82
C SER A 205 10.59 -19.23 -6.64
N PRO A 206 10.51 -18.15 -7.44
CA PRO A 206 11.67 -17.61 -8.17
C PRO A 206 12.82 -17.19 -7.23
N PHE A 207 12.53 -17.04 -5.95
CA PHE A 207 13.47 -16.62 -4.93
C PHE A 207 13.99 -17.78 -4.07
N VAL A 208 13.53 -19.02 -4.29
CA VAL A 208 13.97 -20.18 -3.49
C VAL A 208 14.87 -21.09 -4.31
N TYR A 209 16.11 -21.25 -3.84
CA TYR A 209 17.15 -22.04 -4.50
C TYR A 209 17.66 -23.16 -3.58
N LEU A 210 18.27 -24.19 -4.16
CA LEU A 210 18.97 -25.20 -3.39
C LEU A 210 20.33 -24.67 -2.94
N ASN A 211 20.60 -24.68 -1.64
CA ASN A 211 21.90 -24.35 -1.09
C ASN A 211 22.94 -25.45 -1.33
N LYS A 212 24.19 -25.24 -0.89
CA LYS A 212 25.30 -26.20 -1.07
C LYS A 212 25.02 -27.59 -0.49
N SER A 213 24.11 -27.72 0.47
CA SER A 213 23.69 -28.98 1.07
C SER A 213 22.46 -29.59 0.40
N GLY A 214 22.00 -29.02 -0.73
CA GLY A 214 20.82 -29.48 -1.46
C GLY A 214 19.49 -29.16 -0.78
N LYS A 215 19.46 -28.21 0.19
CA LYS A 215 18.22 -27.81 0.88
C LYS A 215 17.67 -26.51 0.27
N PRO A 216 16.34 -26.40 0.07
CA PRO A 216 15.73 -25.15 -0.37
C PRO A 216 15.99 -24.01 0.63
N GLN A 217 16.30 -22.83 0.10
CA GLN A 217 16.63 -21.63 0.84
C GLN A 217 16.16 -20.40 0.06
N LEU A 218 15.52 -19.47 0.76
CA LEU A 218 15.20 -18.14 0.21
C LEU A 218 16.50 -17.37 -0.05
N ASP A 219 16.71 -16.98 -1.30
CA ASP A 219 17.90 -16.31 -1.81
C ASP A 219 17.57 -15.35 -2.97
N PRO A 220 17.00 -14.17 -2.68
CA PRO A 220 16.77 -13.14 -3.69
C PRO A 220 18.06 -12.60 -4.33
N GLN A 221 19.21 -12.72 -3.65
CA GLN A 221 20.49 -12.33 -4.23
C GLN A 221 20.81 -13.22 -5.43
N GLN A 222 20.67 -14.54 -5.27
CA GLN A 222 20.86 -15.48 -6.38
C GLN A 222 19.86 -15.25 -7.52
N TYR A 223 18.63 -14.82 -7.22
CA TYR A 223 17.67 -14.41 -8.23
C TYR A 223 18.17 -13.20 -9.05
N PHE A 224 18.64 -12.13 -8.41
CA PHE A 224 19.17 -10.98 -9.15
C PHE A 224 20.41 -11.34 -9.97
N GLU A 225 21.30 -12.18 -9.44
CA GLU A 225 22.48 -12.67 -10.15
C GLU A 225 22.14 -13.45 -11.43
N LYS A 226 21.13 -14.33 -11.37
CA LYS A 226 20.79 -15.23 -12.49
C LYS A 226 19.81 -14.64 -13.47
N GLU A 227 18.76 -14.00 -12.96
CA GLU A 227 17.58 -13.62 -13.75
C GLU A 227 17.57 -12.13 -14.08
N CYS A 228 18.43 -11.33 -13.46
CA CYS A 228 18.49 -9.86 -13.62
C CYS A 228 19.89 -9.34 -13.97
N ASP A 229 20.76 -10.16 -14.58
CA ASP A 229 22.13 -9.80 -14.97
C ASP A 229 22.99 -9.23 -13.81
N GLY A 230 22.76 -9.71 -12.58
CA GLY A 230 23.44 -9.20 -11.38
C GLY A 230 23.01 -7.79 -10.95
N LYS A 231 21.95 -7.24 -11.55
CA LYS A 231 21.43 -5.92 -11.24
C LYS A 231 20.28 -6.05 -10.24
N PRO A 232 20.42 -5.57 -8.98
CA PRO A 232 19.31 -5.52 -8.04
C PRO A 232 18.22 -4.57 -8.54
N ALA A 233 17.01 -4.70 -8.00
CA ALA A 233 15.96 -3.70 -8.21
C ALA A 233 16.28 -2.40 -7.46
N ASP A 234 15.78 -1.27 -7.97
CA ASP A 234 15.74 0.01 -7.24
C ASP A 234 14.44 0.10 -6.43
N VAL A 235 13.36 -0.48 -6.95
CA VAL A 235 12.07 -0.57 -6.29
C VAL A 235 11.49 -1.97 -6.43
N ILE A 236 10.95 -2.50 -5.34
CA ILE A 236 10.24 -3.79 -5.30
C ILE A 236 8.84 -3.55 -4.74
N VAL A 237 7.82 -3.88 -5.52
CA VAL A 237 6.41 -3.75 -5.12
C VAL A 237 5.83 -5.13 -4.85
N PHE A 238 5.16 -5.27 -3.71
CA PHE A 238 4.47 -6.49 -3.30
C PHE A 238 2.96 -6.25 -3.25
N LEU A 239 2.21 -6.94 -4.11
CA LEU A 239 0.75 -7.04 -4.02
C LEU A 239 0.34 -8.48 -3.74
N LEU A 240 0.22 -8.79 -2.46
CA LEU A 240 -0.09 -10.10 -1.88
C LEU A 240 -1.11 -9.94 -0.75
N GLY A 241 -1.68 -11.05 -0.26
CA GLY A 241 -2.64 -11.05 0.85
C GLY A 241 -4.02 -11.61 0.49
N ILE A 242 -4.47 -11.48 -0.76
CA ILE A 242 -5.78 -12.00 -1.20
C ILE A 242 -5.89 -13.51 -0.97
N ASN A 243 -4.89 -14.28 -1.42
CA ASN A 243 -4.89 -15.74 -1.22
C ASN A 243 -4.72 -16.13 0.24
N ASP A 244 -4.08 -15.29 1.04
CA ASP A 244 -3.94 -15.47 2.47
C ASP A 244 -5.27 -15.33 3.20
N CYS A 245 -6.19 -14.47 2.72
CA CYS A 245 -7.53 -14.35 3.30
C CYS A 245 -8.35 -15.66 3.22
N PHE A 246 -8.22 -16.45 2.14
CA PHE A 246 -9.08 -17.62 1.90
C PHE A 246 -8.90 -18.80 2.87
N ARG A 247 -7.86 -18.77 3.71
CA ARG A 247 -7.62 -19.79 4.75
C ARG A 247 -8.06 -19.36 6.16
N LEU A 248 -8.52 -18.12 6.32
CA LEU A 248 -8.85 -17.53 7.62
C LEU A 248 -10.35 -17.66 7.93
N ASN A 249 -10.69 -17.60 9.22
CA ASN A 249 -12.07 -17.70 9.69
C ASN A 249 -12.48 -16.39 10.41
N PRO A 250 -13.43 -15.60 9.87
CA PRO A 250 -13.82 -14.33 10.47
C PRO A 250 -14.69 -14.48 11.74
N ASN A 251 -15.14 -15.70 12.05
CA ASN A 251 -16.01 -15.97 13.20
C ASN A 251 -15.24 -16.46 14.43
N ASP A 252 -13.91 -16.50 14.34
CA ASP A 252 -13.00 -16.82 15.44
C ASP A 252 -11.91 -15.74 15.52
N PRO A 253 -12.15 -14.64 16.27
CA PRO A 253 -11.25 -13.48 16.26
C PRO A 253 -9.83 -13.78 16.72
N GLU A 254 -9.64 -14.68 17.69
CA GLU A 254 -8.31 -15.05 18.17
C GLU A 254 -7.54 -15.80 17.08
N SER A 255 -8.15 -16.85 16.50
CA SER A 255 -7.53 -17.58 15.38
C SER A 255 -7.34 -16.72 14.11
N LEU A 256 -8.19 -15.71 13.91
CA LEU A 256 -8.06 -14.76 12.80
C LEU A 256 -6.79 -13.92 12.95
N ASP A 257 -6.57 -13.32 14.11
CA ASP A 257 -5.40 -12.48 14.37
C ASP A 257 -4.12 -13.31 14.35
N ASP A 258 -4.11 -14.50 14.98
CA ASP A 258 -2.97 -15.42 14.90
C ASP A 258 -2.65 -15.83 13.46
N GLY A 259 -3.70 -16.11 12.67
CA GLY A 259 -3.56 -16.45 11.26
C GLY A 259 -3.00 -15.30 10.42
N ILE A 260 -3.41 -14.05 10.68
CA ILE A 260 -2.88 -12.85 10.01
C ILE A 260 -1.44 -12.57 10.47
N ASN A 261 -1.14 -12.68 11.76
CA ASN A 261 0.22 -12.52 12.26
C ASN A 261 1.17 -13.53 11.60
N ALA A 262 0.74 -14.78 11.41
CA ALA A 262 1.51 -15.76 10.64
C ALA A 262 1.68 -15.38 9.15
N VAL A 263 0.74 -14.64 8.53
CA VAL A 263 0.93 -14.05 7.19
C VAL A 263 2.04 -13.01 7.23
N LEU A 264 1.96 -12.07 8.18
CA LEU A 264 2.89 -10.95 8.31
C LEU A 264 4.30 -11.42 8.68
N GLU A 265 4.45 -12.49 9.46
CA GLU A 265 5.74 -13.14 9.69
C GLU A 265 6.39 -13.63 8.39
N GLN A 266 5.60 -14.16 7.45
CA GLN A 266 6.11 -14.57 6.14
C GLN A 266 6.46 -13.36 5.26
N ALA A 267 5.71 -12.26 5.40
CA ALA A 267 6.05 -10.99 4.77
C ALA A 267 7.40 -10.47 5.28
N GLU A 268 7.63 -10.43 6.60
CA GLU A 268 8.91 -10.02 7.19
C GLU A 268 10.08 -10.88 6.72
N ILE A 269 9.91 -12.21 6.64
CA ILE A 269 10.95 -13.11 6.13
C ILE A 269 11.32 -12.75 4.68
N LEU A 270 10.32 -12.49 3.83
CA LEU A 270 10.54 -12.15 2.45
C LEU A 270 11.19 -10.78 2.29
N LEU A 271 10.68 -9.76 3.00
CA LEU A 271 11.19 -8.39 2.99
C LEU A 271 12.64 -8.35 3.49
N ALA A 272 12.95 -9.03 4.59
CA ALA A 272 14.32 -9.09 5.12
C ALA A 272 15.30 -9.74 4.12
N ALA A 273 14.87 -10.76 3.39
CA ALA A 273 15.69 -11.39 2.36
C ALA A 273 15.94 -10.45 1.17
N PHE A 274 14.92 -9.68 0.74
CA PHE A 274 15.07 -8.68 -0.31
C PHE A 274 15.93 -7.49 0.13
N HIS A 275 15.71 -6.97 1.34
CA HIS A 275 16.53 -5.89 1.90
C HIS A 275 18.00 -6.30 1.99
N LYS A 276 18.28 -7.56 2.36
CA LYS A 276 19.66 -8.09 2.35
C LYS A 276 20.26 -8.15 0.94
N ALA A 277 19.48 -8.58 -0.05
CA ALA A 277 19.94 -8.74 -1.44
C ALA A 277 20.06 -7.41 -2.20
N ALA A 278 19.24 -6.42 -1.84
CA ALA A 278 19.16 -5.11 -2.45
C ALA A 278 18.95 -4.04 -1.37
N PRO A 279 20.00 -3.68 -0.59
CA PRO A 279 19.88 -2.83 0.60
C PRO A 279 19.55 -1.36 0.30
N GLN A 280 19.54 -0.97 -0.98
CA GLN A 280 19.14 0.37 -1.43
C GLN A 280 17.76 0.34 -2.10
N ALA A 281 17.12 -0.84 -2.22
CA ALA A 281 15.83 -0.95 -2.84
C ALA A 281 14.73 -0.47 -1.90
N LYS A 282 13.78 0.30 -2.43
CA LYS A 282 12.54 0.64 -1.74
C LYS A 282 11.57 -0.54 -1.86
N LEU A 283 11.06 -1.01 -0.73
CA LEU A 283 10.13 -2.13 -0.64
C LEU A 283 8.72 -1.58 -0.39
N GLY A 284 7.94 -1.46 -1.44
CA GLY A 284 6.56 -1.00 -1.40
C GLY A 284 5.59 -2.14 -1.15
N ILE A 285 4.81 -2.06 -0.07
CA ILE A 285 3.81 -3.04 0.32
C ILE A 285 2.45 -2.46 -0.03
N CYS A 286 1.82 -3.01 -1.07
CA CYS A 286 0.44 -2.67 -1.41
C CYS A 286 -0.50 -3.28 -0.37
N LEU A 287 -1.32 -2.44 0.27
CA LEU A 287 -2.35 -2.92 1.19
C LEU A 287 -3.37 -3.77 0.43
N THR A 288 -3.77 -4.88 1.06
CA THR A 288 -4.58 -5.90 0.39
C THR A 288 -5.88 -5.29 -0.17
N PRO A 289 -6.18 -5.42 -1.48
CA PRO A 289 -7.33 -4.77 -2.10
C PRO A 289 -8.69 -5.20 -1.50
N PRO A 290 -9.68 -4.27 -1.45
CA PRO A 290 -11.03 -4.56 -0.98
C PRO A 290 -11.75 -5.54 -1.91
N PRO A 291 -12.75 -6.30 -1.42
CA PRO A 291 -13.53 -7.17 -2.28
C PRO A 291 -14.52 -6.40 -3.15
N ASN A 292 -15.06 -7.09 -4.16
CA ASN A 292 -16.32 -6.68 -4.77
C ASN A 292 -17.43 -6.58 -3.70
N THR A 293 -18.20 -5.50 -3.71
CA THR A 293 -19.26 -5.29 -2.71
C THR A 293 -20.45 -6.25 -2.86
N ARG A 294 -20.62 -6.89 -4.02
CA ARG A 294 -21.81 -7.69 -4.34
C ARG A 294 -21.65 -9.13 -3.83
N GLU A 295 -22.58 -9.57 -2.98
CA GLU A 295 -22.66 -10.98 -2.55
C GLU A 295 -22.79 -11.93 -3.75
N SER A 296 -23.55 -11.54 -4.78
CA SER A 296 -23.72 -12.35 -6.00
C SER A 296 -22.40 -12.63 -6.73
N SER A 297 -21.40 -11.75 -6.60
CA SER A 297 -20.07 -11.98 -7.18
C SER A 297 -19.31 -13.07 -6.43
N PHE A 298 -19.43 -13.13 -5.10
CA PHE A 298 -18.86 -14.22 -4.30
C PHE A 298 -19.59 -15.54 -4.55
N GLU A 299 -20.91 -15.52 -4.65
CA GLU A 299 -21.70 -16.71 -4.99
C GLU A 299 -21.33 -17.26 -6.38
N ALA A 300 -21.07 -16.38 -7.35
CA ALA A 300 -20.64 -16.77 -8.68
C ALA A 300 -19.33 -17.57 -8.68
N ASN A 301 -18.30 -17.13 -7.93
CA ASN A 301 -17.01 -17.83 -7.84
C ASN A 301 -17.01 -19.03 -6.89
N TYR A 302 -17.66 -18.87 -5.72
CA TYR A 302 -17.35 -19.68 -4.55
C TYR A 302 -18.52 -20.54 -4.05
N LYS A 303 -19.73 -20.40 -4.63
CA LYS A 303 -20.88 -21.29 -4.36
C LYS A 303 -21.19 -21.42 -2.87
N GLY A 304 -21.34 -20.29 -2.18
CA GLY A 304 -21.59 -20.21 -0.74
C GLY A 304 -20.40 -20.50 0.18
N LYS A 305 -19.23 -20.92 -0.34
CA LYS A 305 -18.07 -21.25 0.51
C LYS A 305 -17.47 -20.05 1.23
N TYR A 306 -17.51 -18.88 0.59
CA TYR A 306 -16.95 -17.63 1.11
C TYR A 306 -17.97 -16.50 0.95
N PRO A 307 -18.79 -16.19 1.97
CA PRO A 307 -19.70 -15.04 1.93
C PRO A 307 -18.91 -13.73 1.83
N ARG A 308 -19.41 -12.73 1.08
CA ARG A 308 -18.74 -11.43 0.90
C ARG A 308 -18.44 -10.79 2.24
N TRP A 309 -19.39 -10.81 3.17
CA TRP A 309 -19.19 -10.19 4.49
C TRP A 309 -18.11 -10.87 5.33
N GLY A 310 -18.04 -12.21 5.26
CA GLY A 310 -16.96 -12.95 5.91
C GLY A 310 -15.59 -12.56 5.34
N TRP A 311 -15.50 -12.45 4.02
CA TRP A 311 -14.25 -12.07 3.35
C TRP A 311 -13.85 -10.62 3.64
N LYS A 312 -14.80 -9.67 3.61
CA LYS A 312 -14.53 -8.26 3.98
C LYS A 312 -13.98 -8.15 5.40
N ARG A 313 -14.55 -8.86 6.38
CA ARG A 313 -14.03 -8.85 7.76
C ARG A 313 -12.58 -9.33 7.86
N ILE A 314 -12.20 -10.36 7.10
CA ILE A 314 -10.83 -10.85 7.05
C ILE A 314 -9.91 -9.80 6.41
N GLN A 315 -10.24 -9.33 5.21
CA GLN A 315 -9.39 -8.39 4.47
C GLN A 315 -9.24 -7.06 5.24
N HIS A 316 -10.31 -6.54 5.82
CA HIS A 316 -10.25 -5.33 6.64
C HIS A 316 -9.34 -5.50 7.85
N ARG A 317 -9.39 -6.66 8.53
CA ARG A 317 -8.50 -6.96 9.65
C ARG A 317 -7.05 -7.12 9.19
N LEU A 318 -6.83 -7.75 8.02
CA LEU A 318 -5.50 -7.85 7.43
C LEU A 318 -4.91 -6.47 7.15
N VAL A 319 -5.65 -5.58 6.49
CA VAL A 319 -5.20 -4.19 6.22
C VAL A 319 -4.90 -3.43 7.52
N GLN A 320 -5.73 -3.58 8.56
CA GLN A 320 -5.45 -2.98 9.87
C GLN A 320 -4.09 -3.41 10.44
N LEU A 321 -3.76 -4.70 10.33
CA LEU A 321 -2.52 -5.25 10.84
C LEU A 321 -1.34 -4.96 9.90
N GLU A 322 -1.54 -4.90 8.59
CA GLU A 322 -0.54 -4.40 7.63
C GLU A 322 -0.14 -2.96 7.94
N ILE A 323 -1.12 -2.06 8.11
CA ILE A 323 -0.87 -0.66 8.49
C ILE A 323 -0.13 -0.61 9.84
N ALA A 324 -0.59 -1.37 10.84
CA ALA A 324 0.04 -1.36 12.16
C ALA A 324 1.49 -1.87 12.14
N GLN A 325 1.78 -2.90 11.33
CA GLN A 325 3.09 -3.53 11.22
C GLN A 325 4.10 -2.67 10.45
N PHE A 326 3.66 -1.99 9.39
CA PHE A 326 4.58 -1.36 8.44
C PHE A 326 4.63 0.17 8.52
N LYS A 327 3.71 0.83 9.24
CA LYS A 327 3.75 2.29 9.40
C LYS A 327 5.06 2.75 10.06
N GLY A 328 5.63 3.86 9.58
CA GLY A 328 6.80 4.47 10.21
C GLY A 328 8.12 3.73 9.97
N ARG A 329 8.15 2.81 8.99
CA ARG A 329 9.33 2.01 8.62
C ARG A 329 10.04 2.49 7.36
N GLU A 330 9.77 3.72 6.94
CA GLU A 330 10.36 4.32 5.74
C GLU A 330 11.90 4.43 5.86
N GLN A 331 12.41 4.60 7.09
CA GLN A 331 13.85 4.56 7.39
C GLN A 331 14.50 3.19 7.13
N GLU A 332 13.70 2.10 7.12
CA GLU A 332 14.12 0.75 6.75
C GLU A 332 13.95 0.48 5.24
N GLN A 333 13.58 1.50 4.46
CA GLN A 333 13.18 1.38 3.04
C GLN A 333 11.91 0.55 2.85
N ILE A 334 11.02 0.49 3.85
CA ILE A 334 9.73 -0.21 3.77
C ILE A 334 8.61 0.84 3.76
N PHE A 335 7.75 0.76 2.76
CA PHE A 335 6.72 1.76 2.50
C PHE A 335 5.36 1.09 2.33
N ILE A 336 4.31 1.76 2.83
CA ILE A 336 2.93 1.37 2.57
C ILE A 336 2.46 2.06 1.27
N ILE A 337 1.86 1.27 0.37
CA ILE A 337 1.16 1.78 -0.81
C ILE A 337 -0.34 1.53 -0.60
N PRO A 338 -1.18 2.57 -0.45
CA PRO A 338 -2.56 2.43 -0.03
C PRO A 338 -3.50 2.08 -1.20
N THR A 339 -3.22 0.97 -1.89
CA THR A 339 -3.98 0.50 -3.07
C THR A 339 -5.43 0.15 -2.78
N GLU A 340 -5.77 -0.14 -1.51
CA GLU A 340 -7.12 -0.41 -1.07
C GLU A 340 -8.03 0.83 -1.13
N LEU A 341 -7.48 2.04 -1.01
CA LEU A 341 -8.28 3.27 -0.99
C LEU A 341 -8.90 3.56 -2.37
N ASN A 342 -8.11 3.38 -3.43
CA ASN A 342 -8.43 3.86 -4.79
C ASN A 342 -9.25 2.86 -5.62
N LEU A 343 -9.33 1.59 -5.20
CA LEU A 343 -10.05 0.57 -5.94
C LEU A 343 -11.56 0.68 -5.74
N ASP A 344 -12.31 0.89 -6.82
CA ASP A 344 -13.77 0.90 -6.77
C ASP A 344 -14.33 -0.50 -6.46
N PRO A 345 -14.99 -0.70 -5.30
CA PRO A 345 -15.48 -2.02 -4.91
C PRO A 345 -16.72 -2.47 -5.71
N VAL A 346 -17.24 -1.61 -6.60
CA VAL A 346 -18.46 -1.86 -7.38
C VAL A 346 -18.15 -1.92 -8.87
N ASP A 347 -17.66 -0.82 -9.42
CA ASP A 347 -17.47 -0.64 -10.86
C ASP A 347 -16.03 -0.97 -11.29
N GLY A 348 -15.11 -1.13 -10.34
CA GLY A 348 -13.77 -1.67 -10.54
C GLY A 348 -13.73 -3.19 -10.62
N TYR A 349 -14.88 -3.86 -10.48
CA TYR A 349 -15.03 -5.30 -10.54
C TYR A 349 -16.04 -5.76 -11.59
N PRO A 350 -15.88 -6.95 -12.19
CA PRO A 350 -16.95 -7.57 -12.96
C PRO A 350 -18.05 -8.08 -12.01
N THR A 351 -19.27 -8.21 -12.51
CA THR A 351 -20.45 -8.60 -11.69
C THR A 351 -20.37 -10.02 -11.13
N ASN A 352 -19.45 -10.86 -11.63
CA ASN A 352 -19.33 -12.27 -11.29
C ASN A 352 -17.94 -12.66 -10.72
N ASN A 353 -17.13 -11.67 -10.31
CA ASN A 353 -15.87 -11.94 -9.63
C ASN A 353 -15.75 -11.23 -8.28
N GLY A 354 -15.57 -11.99 -7.20
CA GLY A 354 -15.48 -11.46 -5.84
C GLY A 354 -14.16 -10.75 -5.52
N VAL A 355 -13.05 -11.13 -6.18
CA VAL A 355 -11.69 -10.66 -5.79
C VAL A 355 -10.78 -10.27 -6.97
N HIS A 356 -11.16 -10.54 -8.22
CA HIS A 356 -10.39 -10.11 -9.39
C HIS A 356 -11.04 -8.87 -10.01
N PRO A 357 -10.36 -7.71 -10.00
CA PRO A 357 -10.83 -6.50 -10.65
C PRO A 357 -11.07 -6.68 -12.15
N ASN A 358 -11.83 -5.76 -12.73
CA ASN A 358 -11.90 -5.58 -14.18
C ASN A 358 -10.75 -4.65 -14.64
N PRO A 359 -10.59 -4.37 -15.95
CA PRO A 359 -9.53 -3.49 -16.42
C PRO A 359 -9.51 -2.09 -15.78
N ALA A 360 -10.66 -1.51 -15.41
CA ALA A 360 -10.73 -0.22 -14.74
C ALA A 360 -10.18 -0.31 -13.30
N GLY A 361 -10.59 -1.31 -12.53
CA GLY A 361 -10.07 -1.52 -11.18
C GLY A 361 -8.57 -1.87 -11.15
N TYR A 362 -8.10 -2.67 -12.11
CA TYR A 362 -6.65 -2.87 -12.28
C TYR A 362 -5.93 -1.57 -12.66
N GLY A 363 -6.57 -0.70 -13.45
CA GLY A 363 -6.04 0.63 -13.76
C GLY A 363 -5.86 1.48 -12.51
N GLN A 364 -6.83 1.47 -11.58
CA GLN A 364 -6.75 2.18 -10.31
C GLN A 364 -5.58 1.69 -9.43
N ILE A 365 -5.37 0.37 -9.35
CA ILE A 365 -4.22 -0.22 -8.66
C ILE A 365 -2.90 0.26 -9.28
N GLY A 366 -2.80 0.22 -10.61
CA GLY A 366 -1.59 0.63 -11.32
C GLY A 366 -1.30 2.13 -11.18
N ALA A 367 -2.35 2.96 -11.19
CA ALA A 367 -2.25 4.41 -11.00
C ALA A 367 -1.76 4.77 -9.59
N GLU A 368 -2.24 4.08 -8.55
CA GLU A 368 -1.78 4.31 -7.17
C GLU A 368 -0.31 3.96 -6.99
N ILE A 369 0.11 2.79 -7.49
CA ILE A 369 1.52 2.38 -7.44
C ILE A 369 2.39 3.38 -8.22
N PHE A 370 1.93 3.85 -9.39
CA PHE A 370 2.61 4.89 -10.15
C PHE A 370 2.74 6.20 -9.35
N ALA A 371 1.68 6.65 -8.69
CA ALA A 371 1.71 7.88 -7.89
C ALA A 371 2.71 7.78 -6.73
N TRP A 372 2.72 6.65 -6.02
CA TRP A 372 3.73 6.37 -5.00
C TRP A 372 5.16 6.36 -5.58
N LEU A 373 5.39 5.70 -6.72
CA LEU A 373 6.69 5.69 -7.39
C LEU A 373 7.17 7.12 -7.70
N LYS A 374 6.28 8.02 -8.12
CA LYS A 374 6.63 9.42 -8.38
C LYS A 374 7.02 10.15 -7.11
N ALA A 375 6.29 9.95 -6.01
CA ALA A 375 6.64 10.52 -4.71
C ALA A 375 8.04 10.08 -4.24
N GLU A 376 8.35 8.79 -4.40
CA GLU A 376 9.66 8.24 -4.06
C GLU A 376 10.79 8.80 -4.93
N LEU A 377 10.55 8.97 -6.24
CA LEU A 377 11.51 9.58 -7.15
C LEU A 377 11.74 11.05 -6.81
N ALA A 378 10.70 11.79 -6.39
CA ALA A 378 10.85 13.17 -5.94
C ALA A 378 11.62 13.27 -4.62
N ALA A 379 11.44 12.32 -3.69
CA ALA A 379 12.16 12.28 -2.43
C ALA A 379 13.68 12.06 -2.64
N ASP A 380 14.07 11.17 -3.55
CA ASP A 380 15.49 10.89 -3.85
C ASP A 380 16.21 12.00 -4.61
N GLY A 381 15.46 12.91 -5.25
CA GLY A 381 16.02 14.04 -5.99
C GLY A 381 16.36 15.25 -5.11
N ARG A 382 16.09 15.17 -3.81
CA ARG A 382 16.32 16.25 -2.83
C ARG A 382 17.70 16.21 -2.20
#